data_AF-A0A7C1TW17-F1
#
_entry.id   AF-A0A7C1TW17-F1
#
_cell.length_a   1.000
_cell.length_b   1.000
_cell.length_c   1.000
_cell.angle_alpha   90.00
_cell.angle_beta   90.00
_cell.angle_gamma   90.00
#
_symmetry.space_group_name_H-M   'P 1'
#
loop_
_entity.id
_entity.type
_entity.pdbx_description
1 polymer ?
#
loop_
_entity_poly.entity_id
_entity_poly.type
_entity_poly.pdbx_seq_one_letter_code
_entity_poly.pdbx_strand_id
1 'polypeptide(L)'
;MKIDFASFNLQYLIHVRDIAREDPDIAARLLGLPPELAGHLAQVHTDSLAKIAQVKLPLLVARGDAMWWRRLFRALMEENPEEVDAVLQAASLAMLS
;
A
#
# COMPACT_ATOMS: atom_id res chain seq x y z
N MET A 1 1.25 -24.46 6.35
CA MET A 1 1.54 -23.83 5.05
C MET A 1 1.58 -22.32 5.28
N LYS A 2 2.71 -21.64 5.09
CA LYS A 2 2.77 -20.17 5.24
C LYS A 2 2.22 -19.59 3.93
N ILE A 3 1.07 -18.91 3.99
CA ILE A 3 0.47 -18.30 2.80
C ILE A 3 1.37 -17.15 2.36
N ASP A 4 1.72 -17.11 1.08
CA ASP A 4 2.45 -16.00 0.47
C ASP A 4 1.46 -14.98 -0.09
N PHE A 5 1.45 -13.77 0.46
CA PHE A 5 0.55 -12.69 0.06
C PHE A 5 1.15 -11.73 -0.96
N ALA A 6 2.38 -11.96 -1.45
CA ALA A 6 3.06 -11.05 -2.37
C ALA A 6 2.21 -10.63 -3.59
N SER A 7 1.70 -11.62 -4.33
CA SER A 7 0.87 -11.37 -5.52
C SER A 7 -0.46 -10.73 -5.17
N PHE A 8 -1.09 -11.16 -4.07
CA PHE A 8 -2.34 -10.60 -3.59
C PHE A 8 -2.20 -9.13 -3.20
N ASN A 9 -1.14 -8.77 -2.46
CA ASN A 9 -0.87 -7.41 -2.04
C ASN A 9 -0.69 -6.47 -3.25
N LEU A 10 0.09 -6.90 -4.24
CA LEU A 10 0.31 -6.12 -5.45
C LEU A 10 -1.01 -5.92 -6.22
N GLN A 11 -1.74 -7.00 -6.48
CA GLN A 11 -3.01 -6.95 -7.21
C GLN A 11 -4.05 -6.10 -6.48
N TYR A 12 -4.13 -6.22 -5.16
CA TYR A 12 -5.00 -5.41 -4.32
C TYR A 12 -4.69 -3.92 -4.46
N LEU A 13 -3.42 -3.51 -4.31
CA LEU A 13 -3.05 -2.10 -4.42
C LEU A 13 -3.20 -1.54 -5.82
N ILE A 14 -2.90 -2.32 -6.86
CA ILE A 14 -3.18 -1.92 -8.26
C ILE A 14 -4.68 -1.67 -8.44
N HIS A 15 -5.52 -2.61 -8.01
CA HIS A 15 -6.96 -2.50 -8.15
C HIS A 15 -7.52 -1.28 -7.41
N VAL A 16 -7.12 -1.09 -6.16
CA VAL A 16 -7.58 0.05 -5.35
C VAL A 16 -7.07 1.37 -5.90
N ARG A 17 -5.85 1.42 -6.44
CA ARG A 17 -5.34 2.62 -7.13
C ARG A 17 -6.18 2.96 -8.34
N ASP A 18 -6.48 1.97 -9.17
CA ASP A 18 -7.23 2.19 -10.40
C ASP A 18 -8.64 2.69 -10.07
N ILE A 19 -9.27 2.16 -9.01
CA ILE A 19 -10.50 2.74 -8.44
C ILE A 19 -10.25 4.17 -7.97
N ALA A 20 -9.17 4.46 -7.24
CA ALA A 20 -8.88 5.80 -6.73
C ALA A 20 -8.69 6.86 -7.82
N ARG A 21 -8.30 6.45 -9.04
CA ARG A 21 -8.21 7.35 -10.21
C ARG A 21 -9.58 7.73 -10.75
N GLU A 22 -10.58 6.86 -10.58
CA GLU A 22 -11.96 7.09 -11.02
C GLU A 22 -12.79 7.75 -9.90
N ASP A 23 -12.70 7.21 -8.68
CA ASP A 23 -13.43 7.60 -7.49
C ASP A 23 -12.57 7.41 -6.22
N PRO A 24 -11.89 8.47 -5.75
CA PRO A 24 -11.10 8.44 -4.53
C PRO A 24 -11.89 8.05 -3.28
N ASP A 25 -13.17 8.41 -3.18
CA ASP A 25 -14.00 8.14 -1.99
C ASP A 25 -14.29 6.63 -1.85
N ILE A 26 -14.56 5.94 -2.96
CA ILE A 26 -14.75 4.48 -2.95
C ILE A 26 -13.45 3.78 -2.56
N ALA A 27 -12.32 4.16 -3.16
CA ALA A 27 -11.02 3.57 -2.83
C ALA A 27 -10.63 3.79 -1.36
N ALA A 28 -10.94 4.95 -0.80
CA ALA A 28 -10.70 5.27 0.60
C ALA A 28 -11.46 4.30 1.53
N ARG A 29 -12.71 3.99 1.23
CA ARG A 29 -13.53 3.03 2.00
C ARG A 29 -12.97 1.61 1.95
N LEU A 30 -12.43 1.18 0.80
CA LEU A 30 -11.78 -0.13 0.66
C LEU A 30 -10.57 -0.24 1.59
N LEU A 31 -9.74 0.81 1.66
CA LEU A 31 -8.55 0.84 2.53
C LEU A 31 -8.86 1.23 3.99
N GLY A 32 -10.09 1.66 4.30
CA GLY A 32 -10.42 2.23 5.60
C GLY A 32 -9.61 3.50 5.90
N LEU A 33 -9.38 4.33 4.87
CA LEU A 33 -8.56 5.53 4.93
C LEU A 33 -9.38 6.79 4.61
N PRO A 34 -8.86 7.98 4.96
CA PRO A 34 -9.36 9.26 4.44
C PRO A 34 -9.21 9.36 2.90
N PRO A 35 -10.15 10.01 2.19
CA PRO A 35 -10.10 10.19 0.72
C PRO A 35 -8.82 10.80 0.19
N GLU A 36 -8.18 11.69 0.95
CA GLU A 36 -6.93 12.34 0.55
C GLU A 36 -5.81 11.31 0.34
N LEU A 37 -5.79 10.24 1.13
CA LEU A 37 -4.78 9.17 1.00
C LEU A 37 -5.05 8.27 -0.19
N ALA A 38 -6.31 8.04 -0.55
CA ALA A 38 -6.64 7.38 -1.81
C ALA A 38 -6.18 8.23 -3.02
N GLY A 39 -6.31 9.55 -2.92
CA GLY A 39 -5.77 10.49 -3.92
C GLY A 39 -4.25 10.41 -4.08
N HIS A 40 -3.49 10.15 -3.01
CA HIS A 40 -2.06 9.86 -3.13
C HIS A 40 -1.80 8.55 -3.86
N LEU A 41 -2.53 7.48 -3.51
CA LEU A 41 -2.38 6.20 -4.19
C LEU A 41 -2.64 6.34 -5.69
N ALA A 42 -3.67 7.08 -6.12
CA ALA A 42 -4.01 7.32 -7.53
C ALA A 42 -2.83 7.87 -8.38
N GLN A 43 -1.94 8.64 -7.75
CA GLN A 43 -0.76 9.25 -8.38
C GLN A 43 0.43 8.28 -8.49
N VAL A 44 0.41 7.16 -7.79
CA VAL A 44 1.52 6.19 -7.81
C VAL A 44 1.60 5.49 -9.16
N HIS A 45 2.79 5.49 -9.77
CA HIS A 45 3.08 4.75 -10.99
C HIS A 45 3.05 3.23 -10.77
N THR A 46 2.66 2.47 -11.79
CA THR A 46 2.57 0.99 -11.70
C THR A 46 3.91 0.37 -11.35
N ASP A 47 4.99 0.90 -11.90
CA ASP A 47 6.34 0.36 -11.69
C ASP A 47 6.79 0.53 -10.24
N SER A 48 6.43 1.64 -9.60
CA SER A 48 6.69 1.87 -8.17
C SER A 48 5.99 0.83 -7.28
N LEU A 49 4.77 0.40 -7.65
CA LEU A 49 4.04 -0.63 -6.90
C LEU A 49 4.69 -2.02 -6.99
N ALA A 50 5.53 -2.31 -7.98
CA ALA A 50 6.14 -3.64 -8.12
C ALA A 50 6.95 -4.07 -6.88
N LYS A 51 7.46 -3.11 -6.09
CA LYS A 51 8.16 -3.37 -4.81
C LYS A 51 7.28 -4.06 -3.77
N ILE A 52 5.96 -3.86 -3.85
CA ILE A 52 4.98 -4.51 -2.97
C ILE A 52 4.99 -6.03 -3.12
N ALA A 53 5.39 -6.55 -4.29
CA ALA A 53 5.49 -7.99 -4.53
C ALA A 53 6.57 -8.70 -3.68
N GLN A 54 7.36 -7.96 -2.90
CA GLN A 54 8.33 -8.54 -1.96
C GLN A 54 7.71 -8.81 -0.58
N VAL A 55 6.52 -8.28 -0.31
CA VAL A 55 5.85 -8.36 0.99
C VAL A 55 5.02 -9.63 1.06
N LYS A 56 5.50 -10.61 1.83
CA LYS A 56 4.82 -11.91 2.01
C LYS A 56 3.70 -11.90 3.04
N LEU A 57 3.59 -10.83 3.83
CA LEU A 57 2.58 -10.63 4.85
C LEU A 57 1.38 -9.88 4.27
N PRO A 58 0.14 -10.16 4.70
CA PRO A 58 -1.05 -9.51 4.15
C PRO A 58 -1.06 -8.01 4.49
N LEU A 59 -0.90 -7.12 3.52
CA LEU A 59 -0.96 -5.67 3.76
C LEU A 59 -2.36 -5.20 4.20
N LEU A 60 -3.40 -5.99 3.90
CA LEU A 60 -4.76 -5.73 4.35
C LEU A 60 -4.89 -5.71 5.89
N VAL A 61 -3.96 -6.28 6.65
CA VAL A 61 -4.01 -6.16 8.12
C VAL A 61 -3.56 -4.80 8.63
N ALA A 62 -2.81 -4.04 7.82
CA ALA A 62 -2.47 -2.64 8.10
C ALA A 62 -3.62 -1.67 7.73
N ARG A 63 -4.82 -2.20 7.44
CA ARG A 63 -6.02 -1.40 7.15
C ARG A 63 -6.31 -0.46 8.32
N GLY A 64 -6.52 0.81 8.02
CA GLY A 64 -6.80 1.85 9.02
C GLY A 64 -5.58 2.56 9.62
N ASP A 65 -4.35 2.09 9.39
CA ASP A 65 -3.15 2.84 9.78
C ASP A 65 -2.85 3.93 8.75
N ALA A 66 -3.58 5.04 8.86
CA ALA A 66 -3.45 6.17 7.95
C ALA A 66 -2.03 6.76 7.93
N MET A 67 -1.27 6.67 9.02
CA MET A 67 0.10 7.22 9.05
C MET A 67 1.05 6.34 8.25
N TRP A 68 0.96 5.02 8.43
CA TRP A 68 1.74 4.06 7.66
C TRP A 68 1.45 4.14 6.16
N TRP A 69 0.16 4.15 5.78
CA TRP A 69 -0.24 4.26 4.37
C TRP A 69 0.22 5.57 3.73
N ARG A 70 0.10 6.70 4.46
CA ARG A 70 0.61 7.99 3.98
C ARG A 70 2.10 7.94 3.68
N ARG A 71 2.88 7.34 4.58
CA ARG A 71 4.33 7.23 4.46
C ARG A 71 4.71 6.35 3.28
N LEU A 72 4.04 5.20 3.12
CA LEU A 72 4.24 4.30 1.98
C LEU A 72 3.90 4.98 0.65
N PHE A 73 2.71 5.57 0.51
CA PHE A 73 2.30 6.20 -0.74
C PHE A 73 3.21 7.37 -1.13
N ARG A 74 3.64 8.17 -0.14
CA ARG A 74 4.60 9.24 -0.38
C ARG A 74 5.95 8.70 -0.89
N ALA A 75 6.49 7.67 -0.26
CA ALA A 75 7.74 7.04 -0.69
C ALA A 75 7.64 6.45 -2.11
N LEU A 76 6.49 5.86 -2.45
CA LEU A 76 6.21 5.33 -3.78
C LEU A 76 6.07 6.43 -4.84
N MET A 77 5.44 7.56 -4.51
CA MET A 77 5.31 8.72 -5.41
C MET A 77 6.65 9.43 -5.63
N GLU A 78 7.47 9.54 -4.59
CA GLU A 78 8.80 10.17 -4.63
C GLU A 78 9.87 9.21 -5.21
N GLU A 79 9.48 8.01 -5.65
CA GLU A 79 10.36 6.95 -6.15
C GLU A 79 11.57 6.71 -5.23
N ASN A 80 11.34 6.75 -3.91
CA ASN A 80 12.37 6.61 -2.89
C ASN A 80 12.43 5.16 -2.39
N PRO A 81 13.28 4.29 -2.96
CA PRO A 81 13.29 2.86 -2.65
C PRO A 81 13.73 2.58 -1.21
N GLU A 82 14.63 3.37 -0.64
CA GLU A 82 15.12 3.18 0.73
C GLU A 82 14.00 3.38 1.76
N GLU A 83 13.18 4.41 1.55
CA GLU A 83 12.03 4.68 2.41
C GLU A 83 10.93 3.64 2.22
N VAL A 84 10.68 3.17 0.98
CA VAL A 84 9.75 2.06 0.73
C VAL A 84 10.19 0.82 1.53
N ASP A 85 11.47 0.44 1.43
CA ASP A 85 11.99 -0.73 2.14
C ASP A 85 11.87 -0.55 3.67
N ALA A 86 12.20 0.63 4.19
CA ALA A 86 12.09 0.93 5.62
C ALA A 86 10.64 0.84 6.14
N VAL A 87 9.67 1.36 5.38
CA VAL A 87 8.24 1.32 5.75
C VAL A 87 7.70 -0.12 5.73
N LEU A 88 8.10 -0.92 4.74
CA LEU A 88 7.70 -2.32 4.61
C LEU A 88 8.32 -3.21 5.70
N GLN A 89 9.58 -2.95 6.08
CA GLN A 89 10.23 -3.64 7.20
C GLN A 89 9.54 -3.33 8.54
N ALA A 90 9.19 -2.06 8.78
CA ALA A 90 8.47 -1.66 9.99
C ALA A 90 7.12 -2.36 10.14
N ALA A 91 6.34 -2.46 9.07
CA ALA A 91 5.07 -3.21 9.07
C ALA A 91 5.29 -4.71 9.35
N SER A 92 6.32 -5.30 8.75
CA SER A 92 6.63 -6.71 8.95
C SER A 92 6.99 -7.01 10.41
N LEU A 93 7.69 -6.10 11.09
CA LEU A 93 8.01 -6.23 12.52
C LEU A 93 6.76 -6.10 13.39
N ALA A 94 5.91 -5.10 13.14
CA ALA A 94 4.69 -4.87 13.93
C ALA A 94 3.66 -6.02 13.82
N MET A 95 3.66 -6.75 12.70
CA MET A 95 2.79 -7.91 12.51
C MET A 95 3.32 -9.20 13.13
N LEU A 96 4.60 -9.24 13.50
CA LEU A 96 5.24 -10.41 14.11
C LEU A 96 5.33 -10.31 15.65
N SER A 97 5.10 -9.12 16.21
CA SER A 97 5.01 -8.85 17.66
C SER A 97 3.62 -9.14 18.21
#